data_AF-A0A2E3J7E0-F1
#
_entry.id   AF-A0A2E3J7E0-F1
#
_cell.length_a   1.000
_cell.length_b   1.000
_cell.length_c   1.000
_cell.angle_alpha   90.00
_cell.angle_beta   90.00
_cell.angle_gamma   90.00
#
_symmetry.space_group_name_H-M   'P 1'
#
loop_
_entity.id
_entity.type
_entity.pdbx_description
1 polymer ?
#
loop_
_entity_poly.entity_id
_entity_poly.type
_entity_poly.pdbx_seq_one_letter_code
_entity_poly.pdbx_strand_id
1 'polypeptide(L)'
;MPLTKSWKRFFLVASLLSLAAGIVIIVSPSYRNLAFLFFYSIPSNSVIPIPHEPALILLGKYYTPLLVAFVAVTGALLACFLDYKAIHYAFSNSKIAKIRESDVYKGAVHYFLKAPFFAILIAALAPFVPFYIFRVLSPSSGYPFKRYIVAVFLGRLPRYYMFALLGTSLSIPSLVMVGGGILCICIYLGTRVKRHLAAKPRQVIQPQPKSPKIQPEEIQLEEVRYGA
;
A
#
# COMPACT_ATOMS: atom_id res chain seq x y z
N MET A 1 -13.01 23.47 -8.34
CA MET A 1 -13.08 23.34 -6.86
C MET A 1 -11.92 24.10 -6.25
N PRO A 2 -12.13 25.12 -5.39
CA PRO A 2 -11.02 25.89 -4.85
C PRO A 2 -10.17 24.99 -3.93
N LEU A 3 -8.88 24.86 -4.24
CA LEU A 3 -7.92 24.20 -3.35
C LEU A 3 -8.01 24.86 -1.98
N THR A 4 -8.42 24.10 -0.96
CA THR A 4 -8.37 24.57 0.43
C THR A 4 -6.95 25.03 0.77
N LYS A 5 -6.82 26.01 1.68
CA LYS A 5 -5.53 26.63 2.07
C LYS A 5 -4.45 25.58 2.41
N SER A 6 -4.84 24.44 2.96
CA SER A 6 -3.95 23.32 3.29
C SER A 6 -3.38 22.59 2.07
N TRP A 7 -4.16 22.45 0.99
CA TRP A 7 -3.68 21.85 -0.26
C TRP A 7 -2.65 22.74 -0.97
N LYS A 8 -2.87 24.07 -0.98
CA LYS A 8 -1.89 25.03 -1.54
C LYS A 8 -0.55 24.95 -0.80
N ARG A 9 -0.58 24.96 0.54
CA ARG A 9 0.62 24.81 1.37
C ARG A 9 1.32 23.47 1.14
N PHE A 10 0.56 22.38 1.03
CA PHE A 10 1.12 21.07 0.74
C PHE A 10 1.82 21.03 -0.62
N PHE A 11 1.16 21.49 -1.68
CA PHE A 11 1.78 21.50 -3.01
C PHE A 11 3.00 22.38 -3.07
N LEU A 12 3.01 23.52 -2.36
CA LEU A 12 4.17 24.40 -2.25
C LEU A 12 5.34 23.69 -1.54
N VAL A 13 5.09 23.05 -0.40
CA VAL A 13 6.14 22.30 0.32
C VAL A 13 6.62 21.10 -0.50
N ALA A 14 5.71 20.33 -1.09
CA ALA A 14 6.03 19.18 -1.91
C ALA A 14 6.80 19.58 -3.18
N SER A 15 6.43 20.69 -3.84
CA SER A 15 7.15 21.20 -5.00
C SER A 15 8.53 21.71 -4.62
N LEU A 16 8.69 22.44 -3.51
CA LEU A 16 9.99 22.86 -3.01
C LEU A 16 10.89 21.66 -2.68
N LEU A 17 10.37 20.64 -2.00
CA LEU A 17 11.12 19.43 -1.68
C LEU A 17 11.50 18.65 -2.94
N SER A 18 10.59 18.57 -3.92
CA SER A 18 10.85 17.90 -5.19
C SER A 18 11.86 18.66 -6.05
N LEU A 19 11.79 19.99 -6.05
CA LEU A 19 12.76 20.87 -6.72
C LEU A 19 14.13 20.74 -6.07
N ALA A 20 14.21 20.76 -4.74
CA ALA A 20 15.46 20.54 -4.01
C ALA A 20 16.05 19.16 -4.33
N ALA A 21 15.24 18.10 -4.32
CA ALA A 21 15.69 16.76 -4.72
C ALA A 21 16.17 16.72 -6.19
N GLY A 22 15.48 17.43 -7.10
CA GLY A 22 15.89 17.57 -8.50
C GLY A 22 17.22 18.31 -8.67
N ILE A 23 17.42 19.41 -7.92
CA ILE A 23 18.69 20.15 -7.91
C ILE A 23 19.83 19.25 -7.41
N VAL A 24 19.61 18.49 -6.34
CA VAL A 24 20.60 17.54 -5.82
C VAL A 24 20.97 16.48 -6.87
N ILE A 25 20.02 16.01 -7.68
CA ILE A 25 20.30 15.08 -8.78
C ILE A 25 21.24 15.71 -9.82
N ILE A 26 21.02 16.99 -10.16
CA ILE A 26 21.77 17.68 -11.20
C ILE A 26 23.17 18.08 -10.71
N VAL A 27 23.25 18.70 -9.53
CA VAL A 27 24.46 19.36 -9.01
C VAL A 27 25.41 18.37 -8.33
N SER A 28 24.90 17.30 -7.73
CA SER A 28 25.73 16.40 -6.92
C SER A 28 25.51 14.93 -7.27
N PRO A 29 26.29 14.38 -8.22
CA PRO A 29 26.22 12.97 -8.60
C PRO A 29 26.30 12.03 -7.39
N SER A 30 27.11 12.40 -6.39
CA SER A 30 27.30 11.65 -5.15
C SER A 30 26.06 11.56 -4.27
N TYR A 31 25.03 12.39 -4.42
CA TYR A 31 23.81 12.36 -3.60
C TYR A 31 22.54 11.95 -4.40
N ARG A 32 22.69 11.57 -5.67
CA ARG A 32 21.57 11.13 -6.54
C ARG A 32 20.75 10.00 -5.92
N ASN A 33 21.41 9.05 -5.28
CA ASN A 33 20.75 7.89 -4.68
C ASN A 33 19.80 8.27 -3.54
N LEU A 34 20.07 9.35 -2.82
CA LEU A 34 19.18 9.86 -1.77
C LEU A 34 17.96 10.56 -2.36
N ALA A 35 18.13 11.29 -3.46
CA ALA A 35 16.99 11.85 -4.18
C ALA A 35 16.09 10.74 -4.75
N PHE A 36 16.68 9.65 -5.28
CA PHE A 36 15.91 8.47 -5.67
C PHE A 36 15.22 7.80 -4.47
N LEU A 37 15.88 7.69 -3.31
CA LEU A 37 15.26 7.20 -2.08
C LEU A 37 14.05 8.04 -1.67
N PHE A 38 14.14 9.37 -1.76
CA PHE A 38 13.02 10.27 -1.48
C PHE A 38 11.82 9.96 -2.38
N PHE A 39 12.03 9.91 -3.70
CA PHE A 39 10.96 9.62 -4.65
C PHE A 39 10.43 8.19 -4.52
N TYR A 40 11.28 7.23 -4.21
CA TYR A 40 10.91 5.83 -3.97
C TYR A 40 10.09 5.66 -2.68
N SER A 41 10.40 6.43 -1.64
CA SER A 41 9.72 6.38 -0.35
C SER A 41 8.27 6.86 -0.43
N ILE A 42 7.90 7.66 -1.43
CA ILE A 42 6.52 8.14 -1.62
C ILE A 42 5.56 6.99 -1.99
N PRO A 43 5.72 6.29 -3.14
CA PRO A 43 4.83 5.20 -3.52
C PRO A 43 4.97 3.98 -2.61
N SER A 44 6.18 3.69 -2.10
CA SER A 44 6.44 2.55 -1.23
C SER A 44 5.72 2.66 0.13
N ASN A 45 5.49 3.87 0.62
CA ASN A 45 4.73 4.09 1.86
C ASN A 45 3.24 4.38 1.62
N SER A 46 2.80 4.41 0.36
CA SER A 46 1.42 4.68 -0.05
C SER A 46 0.67 3.37 -0.37
N VAL A 47 -0.01 3.28 -1.51
CA VAL A 47 -0.96 2.19 -1.86
C VAL A 47 -0.26 0.86 -2.15
N ILE A 48 1.00 0.88 -2.58
CA ILE A 48 1.73 -0.33 -2.99
C ILE A 48 2.62 -0.78 -1.83
N PRO A 49 2.44 -1.99 -1.28
CA PRO A 49 3.32 -2.55 -0.26
C PRO A 49 4.63 -2.99 -0.91
N ILE A 50 5.46 -2.00 -1.26
CA ILE A 50 6.82 -2.25 -1.76
C ILE A 50 7.74 -2.30 -0.54
N PRO A 51 8.54 -3.37 -0.36
CA PRO A 51 9.47 -3.48 0.75
C PRO A 51 10.49 -2.32 0.67
N HIS A 52 10.40 -1.40 1.62
CA HIS A 52 11.22 -0.18 1.63
C HIS A 52 12.52 -0.37 2.42
N GLU A 53 12.52 -1.34 3.33
CA GLU A 53 13.61 -1.65 4.26
C GLU A 53 14.94 -1.97 3.54
N PRO A 54 14.96 -2.75 2.43
CA PRO A 54 16.21 -3.04 1.74
C PRO A 54 16.90 -1.80 1.17
N ALA A 55 16.13 -0.80 0.71
CA ALA A 55 16.68 0.44 0.17
C ALA A 55 17.40 1.25 1.26
N LEU A 56 16.85 1.28 2.48
CA LEU A 56 17.48 1.94 3.62
C LEU A 56 18.80 1.26 4.03
N ILE A 57 18.82 -0.07 4.08
CA ILE A 57 20.02 -0.84 4.44
C ILE A 57 21.11 -0.62 3.38
N LEU A 58 20.74 -0.63 2.09
CA LEU A 58 21.70 -0.42 1.00
C LEU A 58 22.33 0.98 1.05
N LEU A 59 21.52 2.02 1.26
CA LEU A 59 22.01 3.39 1.28
C LEU A 59 22.70 3.76 2.59
N GLY A 60 22.38 3.08 3.69
CA GLY A 60 23.12 3.16 4.95
C GLY A 60 24.60 2.80 4.82
N LYS A 61 25.00 2.00 3.81
CA LYS A 61 26.42 1.70 3.55
C LYS A 61 27.22 2.88 3.02
N TYR A 62 26.57 3.76 2.27
CA TYR A 62 27.24 4.82 1.51
C TYR A 62 27.07 6.20 2.15
N TYR A 63 26.04 6.39 2.98
CA TYR A 63 25.71 7.66 3.59
C TYR A 63 25.50 7.54 5.10
N THR A 64 25.55 8.67 5.80
CA THR A 64 25.27 8.70 7.24
C THR A 64 23.84 8.18 7.52
N PRO A 65 23.65 7.24 8.47
CA PRO A 65 22.34 6.64 8.73
C PRO A 65 21.24 7.66 9.05
N LEU A 66 21.60 8.73 9.74
CA LEU A 66 20.69 9.81 10.08
C LEU A 66 20.14 10.52 8.83
N LEU A 67 21.00 10.79 7.85
CA LEU A 67 20.62 11.46 6.62
C LEU A 67 19.68 10.58 5.78
N VAL A 68 20.02 9.29 5.64
CA VAL A 68 19.17 8.29 4.96
C VAL A 68 17.78 8.23 5.61
N ALA A 69 17.73 8.16 6.94
CA ALA A 69 16.48 8.11 7.69
C ALA A 69 15.63 9.36 7.50
N PHE A 70 16.23 10.56 7.58
CA PHE A 70 15.51 11.82 7.36
C PHE A 70 14.93 11.90 5.96
N VAL A 71 15.73 11.60 4.93
CA VAL A 71 15.28 11.64 3.53
C VAL A 71 14.13 10.66 3.30
N ALA A 72 14.23 9.43 3.81
CA ALA A 72 13.14 8.45 3.70
C ALA A 72 11.88 8.87 4.45
N VAL A 73 12.00 9.38 5.69
CA VAL A 73 10.85 9.86 6.46
C VAL A 73 10.17 11.03 5.76
N THR A 74 10.91 11.98 5.17
CA THR A 74 10.29 13.11 4.47
C THR A 74 9.44 12.66 3.28
N GLY A 75 9.93 11.71 2.46
CA GLY A 75 9.12 11.11 1.40
C GLY A 75 7.91 10.35 1.94
N ALA A 76 8.08 9.60 3.03
CA ALA A 76 7.00 8.88 3.69
C ALA A 76 5.91 9.82 4.28
N LEU A 77 6.30 11.00 4.79
CA LEU A 77 5.36 12.00 5.30
C LEU A 77 4.53 12.63 4.18
N LEU A 78 5.12 12.85 3.00
CA LEU A 78 4.38 13.31 1.82
C LEU A 78 3.32 12.28 1.40
N ALA A 79 3.69 11.00 1.35
CA ALA A 79 2.74 9.91 1.11
C ALA A 79 1.63 9.88 2.17
N CYS A 80 2.00 9.97 3.45
CA CYS A 80 1.03 10.01 4.55
C CYS A 80 0.06 11.18 4.45
N PHE A 81 0.49 12.36 3.98
CA PHE A 81 -0.41 13.48 3.72
C PHE A 81 -1.43 13.14 2.64
N LEU A 82 -0.95 12.61 1.51
CA LEU A 82 -1.80 12.25 0.36
C LEU A 82 -2.82 11.18 0.78
N ASP A 83 -2.37 10.12 1.43
CA ASP A 83 -3.22 9.03 1.89
C ASP A 83 -4.25 9.52 2.91
N TYR A 84 -3.83 10.35 3.88
CA TYR A 84 -4.74 10.88 4.89
C TYR A 84 -5.88 11.68 4.24
N LYS A 85 -5.56 12.54 3.27
CA LYS A 85 -6.56 13.33 2.54
C LYS A 85 -7.43 12.48 1.63
N ALA A 86 -6.84 11.54 0.90
CA ALA A 86 -7.56 10.63 0.02
C ALA A 86 -8.57 9.78 0.80
N ILE A 87 -8.16 9.20 1.94
CA ILE A 87 -9.02 8.38 2.79
C ILE A 87 -10.09 9.24 3.47
N HIS A 88 -9.72 10.41 4.01
CA HIS A 88 -10.71 11.31 4.62
C HIS A 88 -11.80 11.71 3.62
N TYR A 89 -11.42 11.99 2.36
CA TYR A 89 -12.35 12.26 1.28
C TYR A 89 -13.17 11.01 0.90
N ALA A 90 -12.54 9.83 0.78
CA ALA A 90 -13.25 8.59 0.47
C ALA A 90 -14.35 8.29 1.51
N PHE A 91 -14.07 8.49 2.79
CA PHE A 91 -15.04 8.32 3.88
C PHE A 91 -16.09 9.44 3.98
N SER A 92 -15.94 10.55 3.26
CA SER A 92 -17.00 11.55 3.12
C SER A 92 -18.09 11.13 2.12
N ASN A 93 -17.82 10.11 1.29
CA ASN A 93 -18.79 9.55 0.37
C ASN A 93 -19.70 8.53 1.10
N SER A 94 -21.02 8.66 0.92
CA SER A 94 -22.03 7.85 1.62
C SER A 94 -21.90 6.34 1.39
N LYS A 95 -21.38 5.90 0.24
CA LYS A 95 -21.18 4.48 -0.05
C LYS A 95 -20.10 3.83 0.82
N ILE A 96 -18.99 4.53 1.04
CA ILE A 96 -17.85 4.04 1.85
C ILE A 96 -18.12 4.29 3.33
N ALA A 97 -18.88 5.34 3.66
CA ALA A 97 -19.28 5.64 5.03
C ALA A 97 -20.04 4.49 5.69
N LYS A 98 -20.74 3.63 4.94
CA LYS A 98 -21.39 2.40 5.46
C LYS A 98 -20.44 1.46 6.20
N ILE A 99 -19.14 1.47 5.88
CA ILE A 99 -18.12 0.68 6.61
C ILE A 99 -18.10 1.05 8.09
N ARG A 100 -18.49 2.28 8.46
CA ARG A 100 -18.56 2.74 9.85
C ARG A 100 -19.63 2.04 10.68
N GLU A 101 -20.62 1.43 10.04
CA GLU A 101 -21.73 0.76 10.73
C GLU A 101 -21.34 -0.64 11.24
N SER A 102 -20.27 -1.23 10.69
CA SER A 102 -19.70 -2.50 11.12
C SER A 102 -19.23 -2.48 12.57
N ASP A 103 -19.57 -3.53 13.34
CA ASP A 103 -19.13 -3.69 14.72
C ASP A 103 -17.60 -3.81 14.83
N VAL A 104 -16.95 -4.41 13.83
CA VAL A 104 -15.48 -4.50 13.76
C VAL A 104 -14.87 -3.10 13.66
N TYR A 105 -15.44 -2.22 12.83
CA TYR A 105 -14.98 -0.84 12.71
C TYR A 105 -15.18 -0.07 14.02
N LYS A 106 -16.38 -0.14 14.61
CA LYS A 106 -16.70 0.54 15.88
C LYS A 106 -15.78 0.08 17.00
N GLY A 107 -15.53 -1.23 17.11
CA GLY A 107 -14.59 -1.79 18.07
C GLY A 107 -13.17 -1.28 17.85
N ALA A 108 -12.66 -1.34 16.61
CA ALA A 108 -11.32 -0.86 16.27
C ALA A 108 -11.16 0.64 16.59
N VAL A 109 -12.15 1.48 16.26
CA VAL A 109 -12.15 2.91 16.60
C VAL A 109 -12.21 3.12 18.11
N HIS A 110 -13.05 2.38 18.83
CA HIS A 110 -13.16 2.48 20.29
C HIS A 110 -11.81 2.23 20.98
N TYR A 111 -11.10 1.16 20.61
CA TYR A 111 -9.77 0.89 21.16
C TYR A 111 -8.72 1.90 20.69
N PHE A 112 -8.75 2.29 19.42
CA PHE A 112 -7.82 3.28 18.86
C PHE A 112 -7.91 4.63 19.57
N LEU A 113 -9.13 5.11 19.86
CA LEU A 113 -9.36 6.42 20.47
C LEU A 113 -8.98 6.50 21.95
N LYS A 114 -8.71 5.38 22.64
CA LYS A 114 -8.17 5.40 24.01
C LYS A 114 -6.79 6.05 24.08
N ALA A 115 -5.93 5.75 23.11
CA ALA A 115 -4.56 6.27 23.06
C ALA A 115 -4.04 6.41 21.61
N PRO A 116 -4.68 7.24 20.77
CA PRO A 116 -4.43 7.25 19.32
C PRO A 116 -3.00 7.65 18.98
N PHE A 117 -2.42 8.60 19.72
CA PHE A 117 -1.05 9.04 19.50
C PHE A 117 -0.03 7.91 19.72
N PHE A 118 -0.12 7.23 20.87
CA PHE A 118 0.78 6.12 21.20
C PHE A 118 0.55 4.91 20.31
N ALA A 119 -0.70 4.62 19.95
CA ALA A 119 -1.03 3.56 19.01
C ALA A 119 -0.34 3.77 17.65
N ILE A 120 -0.40 4.99 17.10
CA ILE A 120 0.29 5.33 15.85
C ILE A 120 1.80 5.28 16.03
N LEU A 121 2.33 5.84 17.13
CA LEU A 121 3.77 5.89 17.39
C LEU A 121 4.38 4.49 17.47
N ILE A 122 3.79 3.61 18.27
CA ILE A 122 4.25 2.23 18.46
C ILE A 122 4.09 1.45 17.16
N ALA A 123 2.96 1.61 16.45
CA ALA A 123 2.76 0.95 15.16
C ALA A 123 3.74 1.45 14.08
N ALA A 124 4.14 2.71 14.11
CA ALA A 124 5.14 3.27 13.21
C ALA A 124 6.55 2.78 13.51
N LEU A 125 6.86 2.60 14.81
CA LEU A 125 8.14 2.06 15.27
C LEU A 125 8.27 0.55 14.98
N ALA A 126 7.19 -0.21 15.17
CA ALA A 126 7.20 -1.65 15.02
C ALA A 126 7.13 -2.10 13.55
N PRO A 127 8.12 -2.87 13.03
CA PRO A 127 8.11 -3.33 11.64
C PRO A 127 7.07 -4.40 11.32
N PHE A 128 6.71 -5.22 12.31
CA PHE A 128 5.75 -6.31 12.15
C PHE A 128 4.29 -5.85 12.14
N VAL A 129 4.00 -4.65 12.66
CA VAL A 129 2.63 -4.17 12.81
C VAL A 129 2.14 -3.59 11.47
N PRO A 130 0.98 -4.03 10.95
CA PRO A 130 0.46 -3.52 9.70
C PRO A 130 -0.02 -2.07 9.84
N PHE A 131 0.85 -1.12 9.51
CA PHE A 131 0.58 0.31 9.65
C PHE A 131 -0.61 0.81 8.81
N TYR A 132 -1.01 0.05 7.77
CA TYR A 132 -2.17 0.40 6.93
C TYR A 132 -3.47 0.54 7.72
N ILE A 133 -3.62 -0.20 8.83
CA ILE A 133 -4.82 -0.17 9.68
C ILE A 133 -4.96 1.23 10.30
N PHE A 134 -3.88 1.73 10.90
CA PHE A 134 -3.83 3.05 11.52
C PHE A 134 -3.93 4.17 10.48
N ARG A 135 -3.41 3.95 9.27
CA ARG A 135 -3.53 4.88 8.15
C ARG A 135 -4.97 5.08 7.71
N VAL A 136 -5.84 4.07 7.85
CA VAL A 136 -7.28 4.18 7.55
C VAL A 136 -8.06 4.69 8.78
N LEU A 137 -7.77 4.16 9.97
CA LEU A 137 -8.45 4.54 11.20
C LEU A 137 -8.27 6.03 11.53
N SER A 138 -7.07 6.58 11.38
CA SER A 138 -6.76 7.97 11.73
C SER A 138 -7.65 8.98 10.97
N PRO A 139 -7.66 9.01 9.62
CA PRO A 139 -8.51 9.93 8.86
C PRO A 139 -10.00 9.59 8.93
N SER A 140 -10.37 8.31 9.07
CA SER A 140 -11.78 7.89 9.12
C SER A 140 -12.45 8.20 10.45
N SER A 141 -11.72 8.17 11.57
CA SER A 141 -12.20 8.56 12.91
C SER A 141 -12.11 10.06 13.20
N GLY A 142 -11.49 10.84 12.30
CA GLY A 142 -11.35 12.29 12.46
C GLY A 142 -10.18 12.74 13.34
N TYR A 143 -9.18 11.88 13.57
CA TYR A 143 -8.02 12.19 14.41
C TYR A 143 -7.17 13.35 13.82
N PRO A 144 -6.78 14.39 14.58
CA PRO A 144 -6.11 15.57 14.02
C PRO A 144 -4.81 15.25 13.25
N PHE A 145 -4.78 15.73 12.00
CA PHE A 145 -3.67 15.51 11.06
C PHE A 145 -2.28 15.84 11.62
N LYS A 146 -2.14 16.94 12.37
CA LYS A 146 -0.85 17.35 12.94
C LYS A 146 -0.29 16.30 13.91
N ARG A 147 -1.14 15.77 14.79
CA ARG A 147 -0.73 14.75 15.77
C ARG A 147 -0.42 13.43 15.10
N TYR A 148 -1.15 13.10 14.02
CA TYR A 148 -0.85 11.93 13.18
C TYR A 148 0.56 12.03 12.56
N ILE A 149 0.88 13.14 11.88
CA ILE A 149 2.20 13.33 11.26
C ILE A 149 3.34 13.29 12.29
N VAL A 150 3.16 13.92 13.45
CA VAL A 150 4.18 13.90 14.51
C VAL A 150 4.41 12.49 15.03
N ALA A 151 3.34 11.72 15.31
CA ALA A 151 3.47 10.33 15.75
C ALA A 151 4.16 9.45 14.69
N VAL A 152 3.82 9.65 13.41
CA VAL A 152 4.46 8.95 12.29
C VAL A 152 5.94 9.31 12.17
N PHE A 153 6.29 10.59 12.25
CA PHE A 153 7.68 11.06 12.19
C PHE A 153 8.50 10.44 13.33
N LEU A 154 8.00 10.54 14.57
CA LEU A 154 8.69 10.04 15.76
C LEU A 154 8.81 8.51 15.79
N GLY A 155 7.87 7.77 15.19
CA GLY A 155 7.96 6.30 15.13
C GLY A 155 8.80 5.80 13.96
N ARG A 156 8.66 6.42 12.78
CA ARG A 156 9.36 5.99 11.57
C ARG A 156 10.82 6.43 11.55
N LEU A 157 11.16 7.58 12.10
CA LEU A 157 12.55 8.07 12.08
C LEU A 157 13.51 7.12 12.82
N PRO A 158 13.23 6.67 14.07
CA PRO A 158 14.08 5.69 14.75
C PRO A 158 14.13 4.37 13.99
N ARG A 159 13.00 3.88 13.49
CA ARG A 159 12.94 2.64 12.69
C ARG A 159 13.84 2.74 11.45
N TYR A 160 13.72 3.82 10.68
CA TYR A 160 14.50 4.01 9.45
C TYR A 160 15.98 4.20 9.75
N TYR A 161 16.29 4.89 10.85
CA TYR A 161 17.65 5.02 11.36
C TYR A 161 18.25 3.65 11.72
N MET A 162 17.50 2.78 12.41
CA MET A 162 17.96 1.43 12.73
C MET A 162 18.25 0.61 11.48
N PHE A 163 17.39 0.67 10.46
CA PHE A 163 17.66 -0.03 9.19
C PHE A 163 18.87 0.54 8.45
N ALA A 164 19.08 1.86 8.45
CA ALA A 164 20.27 2.44 7.85
C ALA A 164 21.55 2.09 8.64
N LEU A 165 21.47 2.00 9.97
CA LEU A 165 22.57 1.57 10.85
C LEU A 165 22.90 0.08 10.68
N LEU A 166 21.91 -0.76 10.40
CA LEU A 166 22.14 -2.14 9.98
C LEU A 166 22.94 -2.16 8.67
N GLY A 167 22.69 -1.23 7.76
CA GLY A 167 23.48 -1.02 6.54
C GLY A 167 24.96 -0.78 6.81
N THR A 168 25.31 0.09 7.76
CA THR A 168 26.71 0.37 8.10
C THR A 168 27.41 -0.81 8.77
N SER A 169 26.67 -1.58 9.57
CA SER A 169 27.24 -2.67 10.39
C SER A 169 27.34 -3.99 9.62
N LEU A 170 26.51 -4.18 8.58
CA LEU A 170 26.47 -5.39 7.77
C LEU A 170 27.29 -5.20 6.49
N SER A 171 28.51 -5.75 6.46
CA SER A 171 29.34 -5.89 5.24
C SER A 171 28.78 -6.95 4.26
N ILE A 172 27.46 -7.05 4.12
CA ILE A 172 26.84 -7.98 3.16
C ILE A 172 27.16 -7.46 1.75
N PRO A 173 27.74 -8.26 0.83
CA PRO A 173 27.97 -7.85 -0.55
C PRO A 173 26.66 -7.41 -1.19
N SER A 174 26.65 -6.29 -1.92
CA SER A 174 25.47 -5.73 -2.59
C SER A 174 24.74 -6.76 -3.46
N LEU A 175 25.50 -7.71 -4.06
CA LEU A 175 24.98 -8.84 -4.83
C LEU A 175 24.06 -9.77 -4.01
N VAL A 176 24.35 -10.01 -2.73
CA VAL A 176 23.56 -10.93 -1.90
C VAL A 176 22.24 -10.28 -1.50
N MET A 177 22.22 -8.96 -1.28
CA MET A 177 20.97 -8.24 -1.01
C MET A 177 20.07 -8.18 -2.26
N VAL A 178 20.64 -7.83 -3.42
CA VAL A 178 19.89 -7.77 -4.69
C VAL A 178 19.45 -9.18 -5.11
N GLY A 179 20.36 -10.16 -5.04
CA GLY A 179 20.08 -11.56 -5.35
C GLY A 179 19.04 -12.18 -4.42
N GLY A 180 19.12 -11.91 -3.12
CA GLY A 180 18.11 -12.34 -2.15
C GLY A 180 16.75 -11.71 -2.39
N GLY A 181 16.71 -10.41 -2.70
CA GLY A 181 15.48 -9.71 -3.07
C GLY A 181 14.82 -10.31 -4.33
N ILE A 182 15.60 -10.56 -5.37
CA ILE A 182 15.14 -11.22 -6.61
C ILE A 182 14.64 -12.63 -6.30
N LEU A 183 15.37 -13.42 -5.52
CA LEU A 183 14.98 -14.78 -5.15
C LEU A 183 13.65 -14.80 -4.39
N CYS A 184 13.47 -13.90 -3.41
CA CYS A 184 12.21 -13.78 -2.67
C CYS A 184 11.04 -13.37 -3.59
N ILE A 185 11.27 -12.46 -4.54
CA ILE A 185 10.25 -12.08 -5.53
C ILE A 185 9.92 -13.26 -6.44
N CYS A 186 10.91 -14.01 -6.93
CA CYS A 186 10.71 -15.20 -7.75
C CYS A 186 9.93 -16.29 -6.99
N ILE A 187 10.24 -16.52 -5.71
CA ILE A 187 9.51 -17.45 -4.85
C ILE A 187 8.08 -16.97 -4.61
N TYR A 188 7.87 -15.68 -4.33
CA TYR A 188 6.54 -15.11 -4.12
C TYR A 188 5.68 -15.16 -5.39
N LEU A 189 6.24 -14.80 -6.54
CA LEU A 189 5.57 -14.91 -7.84
C LEU A 189 5.32 -16.38 -8.21
N GLY A 190 6.28 -17.27 -7.98
CA GLY A 190 6.14 -18.70 -8.23
C GLY A 190 5.03 -19.35 -7.37
N THR A 191 4.93 -18.97 -6.10
CA THR A 191 3.86 -19.46 -5.20
C THR A 191 2.50 -18.87 -5.58
N ARG A 192 2.44 -17.60 -5.99
CA ARG A 192 1.21 -16.98 -6.53
C ARG A 192 0.75 -17.64 -7.84
N VAL A 193 1.66 -17.87 -8.78
CA VAL A 193 1.35 -18.53 -10.07
C VAL A 193 0.92 -19.97 -9.83
N LYS A 194 1.61 -20.74 -8.98
CA LYS A 194 1.19 -22.09 -8.59
C LYS A 194 -0.21 -22.09 -7.97
N ARG A 195 -0.52 -21.12 -7.10
CA ARG A 195 -1.87 -20.98 -6.51
C ARG A 195 -2.92 -20.62 -7.57
N HIS A 196 -2.61 -19.76 -8.53
CA HIS A 196 -3.53 -19.42 -9.62
C HIS A 196 -3.74 -20.59 -10.60
N LEU A 197 -2.71 -21.40 -10.85
CA LEU A 197 -2.82 -22.61 -11.68
C LEU A 197 -3.56 -23.75 -10.95
N ALA A 198 -3.36 -23.89 -9.64
CA ALA A 198 -4.09 -24.85 -8.81
C ALA A 198 -5.55 -24.43 -8.56
N ALA A 199 -5.84 -23.12 -8.60
CA ALA A 199 -7.17 -22.55 -8.43
C ALA A 199 -7.97 -22.46 -9.74
N LYS A 200 -7.58 -23.16 -10.81
CA LYS A 200 -8.44 -23.39 -11.98
C LYS A 200 -9.08 -24.77 -11.79
N PRO A 201 -10.29 -24.89 -11.21
CA PRO A 201 -11.00 -26.15 -11.23
C PRO A 201 -11.24 -26.48 -12.70
N ARG A 202 -10.90 -27.71 -13.08
CA ARG A 202 -11.32 -28.30 -14.35
C ARG A 202 -12.84 -28.11 -14.41
N GLN A 203 -13.33 -27.21 -15.27
CA GLN A 203 -14.73 -27.21 -15.65
C GLN A 203 -14.98 -28.60 -16.21
N VAL A 204 -15.60 -29.46 -15.40
CA VAL A 204 -16.18 -30.70 -15.88
C VAL A 204 -17.23 -30.24 -16.86
N ILE A 205 -16.95 -30.40 -18.14
CA ILE A 205 -17.93 -30.26 -19.21
C ILE A 205 -19.00 -31.29 -18.89
N GLN A 206 -20.07 -30.88 -18.20
CA GLN A 206 -21.27 -31.69 -18.11
C GLN A 206 -21.78 -31.85 -19.54
N PRO A 207 -21.96 -33.08 -20.05
CA PRO A 207 -22.61 -33.25 -21.34
C PRO A 207 -24.00 -32.62 -21.25
N GLN A 208 -24.28 -31.71 -22.18
CA GLN A 208 -25.60 -31.12 -22.40
C GLN A 208 -26.64 -32.24 -22.50
N PRO A 209 -27.75 -32.22 -21.75
CA PRO A 209 -28.88 -33.08 -22.05
C PRO A 209 -29.55 -32.54 -23.32
N LYS A 210 -29.46 -33.28 -24.42
CA LYS A 210 -30.14 -32.99 -25.69
C LYS A 210 -30.72 -34.30 -26.19
N SER A 211 -32.00 -34.49 -26.49
CA SER A 211 -33.28 -33.80 -26.26
C SER A 211 -34.34 -34.93 -26.12
N PRO A 212 -35.60 -34.68 -25.71
CA PRO A 212 -36.62 -35.71 -25.81
C PRO A 212 -36.72 -36.19 -27.27
N LYS A 213 -36.66 -37.51 -27.49
CA LYS A 213 -37.07 -38.09 -28.78
C LYS A 213 -38.57 -37.84 -28.90
N ILE A 214 -38.98 -36.97 -29.81
CA ILE A 214 -40.38 -36.85 -30.21
C ILE A 214 -40.77 -38.22 -30.78
N GLN A 215 -41.76 -38.86 -30.17
CA GLN A 215 -42.27 -40.14 -30.63
C GLN A 215 -43.12 -39.89 -31.90
N PRO A 216 -43.03 -40.73 -32.94
CA PRO A 216 -43.75 -40.51 -34.20
C PRO A 216 -45.28 -40.39 -34.09
N GLU A 217 -45.89 -40.83 -32.98
CA GLU A 217 -47.34 -40.77 -32.76
C GLU A 217 -47.86 -39.34 -32.52
N GLU A 218 -47.07 -38.45 -31.89
CA GLU A 218 -47.53 -37.07 -31.62
C GLU A 218 -47.66 -36.24 -32.91
N ILE A 219 -46.86 -36.54 -33.93
CA ILE A 219 -46.89 -35.83 -35.22
C ILE A 219 -48.13 -36.23 -36.03
N GLN A 220 -48.58 -37.49 -35.94
CA GLN A 220 -49.78 -37.96 -36.65
C GLN A 220 -51.09 -37.42 -36.04
N LEU A 221 -51.12 -37.19 -34.72
CA LEU A 221 -52.30 -36.60 -34.07
C LEU A 221 -52.43 -35.10 -34.34
N GLU A 222 -51.32 -34.38 -34.57
CA GLU A 222 -51.35 -32.97 -34.96
C GLU A 222 -51.77 -32.76 -36.42
N GLU A 223 -51.34 -33.62 -37.36
CA GLU A 223 -51.78 -33.54 -38.77
C GLU A 223 -53.27 -33.83 -38.94
N VAL A 224 -53.84 -34.78 -38.18
CA VAL A 224 -55.29 -35.08 -38.23
C VAL A 224 -56.14 -33.93 -37.66
N ARG A 225 -55.59 -33.14 -36.73
CA ARG A 225 -56.33 -32.06 -36.05
C ARG A 225 -56.42 -30.76 -36.85
N TYR A 226 -55.55 -30.56 -37.84
CA TYR A 226 -55.54 -29.39 -38.72
C TYR A 226 -55.96 -29.70 -40.17
N GLY A 227 -56.17 -30.98 -40.50
CA GLY A 227 -56.55 -31.45 -41.83
C GLY A 227 -58.03 -31.82 -42.02
N ALA A 228 -58.94 -31.42 -41.12
CA ALA A 228 -60.38 -31.66 -41.21
C ALA A 228 -61.21 -30.38 -41.04
#